data_AF-A0A436ERL3-F1
#
_entry.id   AF-A0A436ERL3-F1
#
_cell.length_a   1.000
_cell.length_b   1.000
_cell.length_c   1.000
_cell.angle_alpha   90.00
_cell.angle_beta   90.00
_cell.angle_gamma   90.00
#
_symmetry.space_group_name_H-M   'P 1'
#
loop_
_entity.id
_entity.type
_entity.pdbx_description
1 polymer ?
#
loop_
_entity_poly.entity_id
_entity_poly.type
_entity_poly.pdbx_seq_one_letter_code
_entity_poly.pdbx_strand_id
1 'polypeptide(L)'
;HMAAATGTPVVGLFGLTEPSRWGPVGVPSISLQPPMPCACMAENLCRAPDPSKACCVWGLEVKPVVDAVREVLSRTEMKLEHAI
;
A
#
# COMPACT_ATOMS: atom_id res chain seq x y z
N HIS A 1 -3.19 10.03 1.74
CA HIS A 1 -4.19 11.01 1.26
C HIS A 1 -3.59 12.25 0.62
N MET A 2 -2.60 12.94 1.23
CA MET A 2 -2.00 14.15 0.62
C MET A 2 -1.51 13.94 -0.83
N ALA A 3 -0.76 12.87 -1.10
CA ALA A 3 -0.33 12.53 -2.46
C ALA A 3 -1.50 12.30 -3.44
N ALA A 4 -2.56 11.62 -2.99
CA ALA A 4 -3.75 11.41 -3.82
C ALA A 4 -4.49 12.72 -4.12
N ALA A 5 -4.56 13.64 -3.15
CA ALA A 5 -5.19 14.95 -3.32
C ALA A 5 -4.48 15.81 -4.38
N THR A 6 -3.17 15.59 -4.62
CA THR A 6 -2.40 16.26 -5.67
C THR A 6 -2.42 15.49 -7.00
N GLY A 7 -3.29 14.49 -7.16
CA GLY A 7 -3.38 13.67 -8.37
C GLY A 7 -2.22 12.68 -8.54
N THR A 8 -1.36 12.52 -7.53
CA THR A 8 -0.21 11.62 -7.60
C THR A 8 -0.67 10.17 -7.44
N PRO A 9 -0.26 9.25 -8.32
CA PRO A 9 -0.51 7.81 -8.14
C PRO A 9 0.12 7.31 -6.84
N VAL A 10 -0.52 6.33 -6.19
CA VAL A 10 -0.08 5.87 -4.85
C VAL A 10 0.01 4.36 -4.77
N VAL A 11 1.13 3.86 -4.23
CA VAL A 11 1.22 2.51 -3.68
C VAL A 11 1.08 2.60 -2.15
N GLY A 12 0.00 2.06 -1.61
CA GLY A 12 -0.25 2.03 -0.17
C GLY A 12 0.24 0.73 0.46
N LEU A 13 1.06 0.81 1.50
CA LEU A 13 1.57 -0.36 2.23
C LEU A 13 0.79 -0.52 3.54
N PHE A 14 0.11 -1.65 3.69
CA PHE A 14 -0.82 -1.91 4.79
C PHE A 14 -0.37 -3.09 5.65
N GLY A 15 -0.71 -2.99 6.93
CA GLY A 15 -0.52 -4.02 7.95
C GLY A 15 -1.86 -4.47 8.49
N LEU A 16 -2.14 -4.32 9.79
CA LEU A 16 -3.47 -4.58 10.35
C LEU A 16 -4.53 -3.55 9.93
N THR A 17 -4.12 -2.37 9.46
CA THR A 17 -5.04 -1.36 8.96
C THR A 17 -5.67 -1.81 7.64
N GLU A 18 -7.00 -1.84 7.59
CA GLU A 18 -7.78 -2.29 6.44
C GLU A 18 -7.66 -1.32 5.24
N PRO A 19 -7.10 -1.76 4.10
CA PRO A 19 -6.93 -0.92 2.91
C PRO A 19 -8.25 -0.44 2.32
N SER A 20 -9.31 -1.25 2.37
CA SER A 20 -10.62 -0.86 1.82
C SER A 20 -11.25 0.34 2.53
N ARG A 21 -10.85 0.61 3.78
CA ARG A 21 -11.33 1.75 4.58
C ARG A 21 -10.41 2.97 4.50
N TRP A 22 -9.10 2.74 4.40
CA TRP A 22 -8.08 3.80 4.55
C TRP A 22 -7.19 3.98 3.31
N GLY A 23 -7.55 3.32 2.21
CA GLY A 23 -6.85 3.37 0.94
C GLY A 23 -6.82 4.76 0.28
N PRO A 24 -5.91 4.98 -0.69
CA PRO A 24 -5.97 6.17 -1.54
C PRO A 24 -7.30 6.25 -2.31
N VAL A 25 -7.83 7.45 -2.48
CA VAL A 25 -9.12 7.69 -3.16
C VAL A 25 -8.90 8.64 -4.34
N GLY A 26 -9.57 8.37 -5.46
CA GLY A 26 -9.63 9.28 -6.61
C GLY A 26 -8.40 9.29 -7.52
N VAL A 27 -7.41 8.43 -7.28
CA VAL A 27 -6.19 8.31 -8.10
C VAL A 27 -5.88 6.85 -8.43
N PRO A 28 -5.14 6.57 -9.53
CA PRO A 28 -4.56 5.25 -9.77
C PRO A 28 -3.78 4.81 -8.53
N SER A 29 -4.13 3.66 -7.98
CA SER A 29 -3.49 3.16 -6.78
C SER A 29 -3.51 1.66 -6.69
N ILE A 30 -2.53 1.12 -5.96
CA ILE A 30 -2.41 -0.28 -5.60
C ILE A 30 -2.17 -0.34 -4.10
N SER A 31 -2.93 -1.18 -3.39
CA SER A 31 -2.73 -1.42 -1.96
C SER A 31 -2.11 -2.80 -1.77
N LEU A 32 -1.00 -2.86 -1.04
CA LEU A 32 -0.31 -4.11 -0.71
C LEU A 32 -0.46 -4.39 0.79
N GLN A 33 -0.71 -5.65 1.11
CA GLN A 33 -0.78 -6.17 2.46
C GLN A 33 -0.09 -7.54 2.47
N PRO A 34 0.67 -7.90 3.53
CA PRO A 34 1.14 -9.27 3.68
C PRO A 34 -0.05 -10.24 3.80
N PRO A 35 0.17 -11.56 3.66
CA PRO A 35 -0.86 -12.55 3.98
C PRO A 35 -1.42 -12.33 5.39
N MET A 36 -2.75 -12.35 5.50
CA MET A 36 -3.47 -12.16 6.77
C MET A 36 -4.13 -13.48 7.23
N PRO A 37 -4.12 -13.80 8.53
CA PRO A 37 -3.51 -13.04 9.62
C PRO A 37 -1.97 -13.07 9.56
N CYS A 38 -1.33 -11.94 9.87
CA CYS A 38 0.12 -11.85 9.90
C CYS A 38 0.68 -12.42 11.21
N ALA A 39 1.88 -13.01 11.17
CA ALA A 39 2.63 -13.33 12.38
C ALA A 39 3.35 -12.08 12.92
N CYS A 40 3.42 -11.93 14.24
CA CYS A 40 4.23 -10.86 14.83
C CYS A 40 5.72 -11.19 14.64
N MET A 41 6.39 -10.45 13.75
CA MET A 41 7.78 -10.73 13.36
C MET A 41 8.84 -10.14 14.30
N ALA A 42 8.43 -9.34 15.29
CA ALA A 42 9.34 -8.68 16.23
C ALA A 42 8.81 -8.81 17.66
N GLU A 43 9.34 -9.78 18.42
CA GLU A 43 8.81 -10.22 19.72
C GLU A 43 8.60 -9.07 20.74
N ASN A 44 9.53 -8.10 20.80
CA ASN A 44 9.49 -7.01 21.78
C ASN A 44 8.85 -5.71 21.25
N LEU A 45 8.55 -5.65 19.96
CA LEU A 45 8.04 -4.45 19.29
C LEU A 45 6.61 -4.64 18.79
N CYS A 46 6.31 -5.81 18.24
CA CYS A 46 5.03 -6.15 17.66
C CYS A 46 4.00 -6.51 18.74
N ARG A 47 2.88 -5.79 18.77
CA ARG A 47 1.76 -6.06 19.69
C ARG A 47 0.44 -6.07 18.93
N ALA A 48 0.04 -7.23 18.43
CA ALA A 48 -1.32 -7.43 17.94
C ALA A 48 -2.32 -7.48 19.13
N PRO A 49 -3.58 -7.03 18.97
CA PRO A 49 -4.22 -6.58 17.73
C PRO A 49 -4.12 -5.05 17.50
N ASP A 50 -3.29 -4.32 18.24
CA ASP A 50 -3.14 -2.87 18.07
C ASP A 50 -2.49 -2.57 16.70
N PRO A 51 -3.22 -1.98 15.73
CA PRO A 51 -2.70 -1.74 14.39
C PRO A 51 -1.54 -0.72 14.37
N SER A 52 -1.42 0.13 15.39
CA SER A 52 -0.30 1.07 15.53
C SER A 52 0.95 0.41 16.10
N LYS A 53 0.84 -0.80 16.67
CA LYS A 53 1.96 -1.55 17.25
C LYS A 53 2.20 -2.90 16.57
N ALA A 54 1.41 -3.27 15.57
CA ALA A 54 1.65 -4.46 14.79
C ALA A 54 2.64 -4.19 13.66
N CYS A 55 3.71 -4.99 13.60
CA CYS A 55 4.74 -4.90 12.58
C CYS A 55 4.36 -5.66 11.28
N CYS A 56 3.07 -5.90 11.00
CA CYS A 56 2.65 -6.70 9.83
C CYS A 56 3.22 -6.16 8.52
N VAL A 57 3.28 -4.84 8.34
CA VAL A 57 3.84 -4.18 7.14
C VAL A 57 5.26 -4.68 6.82
N TRP A 58 6.02 -5.12 7.81
CA TRP A 58 7.39 -5.61 7.63
C TRP A 58 7.46 -6.95 6.91
N GLY A 59 6.34 -7.68 6.79
CA GLY A 59 6.24 -8.89 5.98
C GLY A 59 6.10 -8.62 4.48
N LEU A 60 6.10 -7.35 4.06
CA LEU A 60 6.09 -6.98 2.64
C LEU A 60 7.49 -7.08 2.05
N GLU A 61 7.62 -7.93 1.04
CA GLU A 61 8.84 -8.04 0.25
C GLU A 61 9.03 -6.83 -0.67
N VAL A 62 10.29 -6.43 -0.87
CA VAL A 62 10.63 -5.27 -1.70
C VAL A 62 10.20 -5.46 -3.15
N LYS A 63 10.36 -6.68 -3.70
CA LYS A 63 10.05 -6.95 -5.11
C LYS A 63 8.57 -6.69 -5.45
N PRO A 64 7.57 -7.25 -4.75
CA PRO A 64 6.16 -6.92 -4.95
C PRO A 64 5.85 -5.42 -4.86
N VAL A 65 6.53 -4.68 -3.98
CA VAL A 65 6.37 -3.23 -3.87
C VAL A 65 6.87 -2.52 -5.12
N VAL A 66 8.07 -2.87 -5.61
CA VAL A 66 8.63 -2.30 -6.84
C VAL A 66 7.77 -2.64 -8.05
N ASP A 67 7.26 -3.87 -8.13
CA ASP A 67 6.39 -4.29 -9.23
C ASP A 67 5.07 -3.49 -9.24
N ALA A 68 4.45 -3.29 -8.07
CA ALA A 68 3.26 -2.44 -7.93
C ALA A 68 3.53 -0.98 -8.30
N VAL A 69 4.70 -0.44 -7.96
CA VAL A 69 5.09 0.92 -8.37
C VAL A 69 5.20 1.02 -9.90
N ARG A 70 5.86 0.05 -10.56
CA ARG A 70 5.95 0.04 -12.03
C ARG A 70 4.57 -0.09 -12.69
N GLU A 71 3.72 -0.94 -12.14
CA GLU A 71 2.36 -1.13 -12.64
C GLU A 71 1.51 0.14 -12.52
N VAL A 72 1.54 0.82 -11.36
CA VAL A 72 0.74 2.04 -11.18
C VAL A 72 1.23 3.19 -12.06
N LEU A 73 2.54 3.27 -12.31
CA LEU A 73 3.13 4.25 -13.22
C LEU A 73 2.70 4.00 -14.66
N SER A 74 2.79 2.75 -15.14
CA SER A 74 2.35 2.38 -16.49
C SER A 74 0.87 2.70 -16.73
N ARG A 75 -0.01 2.42 -15.76
CA ARG A 75 -1.44 2.79 -15.84
C ARG A 75 -1.65 4.31 -15.93
N THR A 76 -0.76 5.09 -15.31
CA THR A 76 -0.84 6.55 -15.29
C THR A 76 -0.39 7.14 -16.62
N GLU A 77 0.71 6.64 -17.19
CA GLU A 77 1.20 7.03 -18.52
C GLU A 77 0.15 6.75 -19.59
N MET A 78 -0.42 5.54 -19.61
CA MET A 78 -1.52 5.20 -20.54
C MET A 78 -2.71 6.15 -20.41
N LYS A 79 -3.09 6.50 -19.17
CA LYS A 79 -4.24 7.41 -18.94
C LYS A 79 -3.94 8.83 -19.44
N LEU A 80 -2.69 9.28 -19.36
CA LEU A 80 -2.27 10.57 -19.91
C LEU A 80 -2.31 10.55 -21.45
N GLU A 81 -1.79 9.49 -22.08
CA GLU A 81 -1.81 9.33 -23.54
C GLU A 81 -3.23 9.35 -24.12
N HIS A 82 -4.19 8.70 -23.46
CA HIS A 82 -5.60 8.68 -23.91
C HIS A 82 -6.34 10.01 -23.69
N ALA A 83 -5.76 10.95 -22.95
CA ALA A 83 -6.37 12.25 -22.65
C ALA A 83 -5.88 13.38 -23.58
N ILE A 84 -4.93 13.09 -24.48
CA ILE A 84 -4.35 14.01 -25.48
C ILE A 84 -5.00 13.73 -26.84
#